data_AF-A0A8X6FAL2-F1
#
_entry.id   AF-A0A8X6FAL2-F1
#
_cell.length_a   1.000
_cell.length_b   1.000
_cell.length_c   1.000
_cell.angle_alpha   90.00
_cell.angle_beta   90.00
_cell.angle_gamma   90.00
#
_symmetry.space_group_name_H-M   'P 1'
#
loop_
_entity.id
_entity.type
_entity.pdbx_description
1 polymer ?
#
loop_
_entity_poly.entity_id
_entity_poly.type
_entity_poly.pdbx_seq_one_letter_code
_entity_poly.pdbx_strand_id
1 'polypeptide(L)'
;MGNIFKAVKGFLKEDLLFVAEEIGEIFPDKVKISELKDILKSKEYLDETDFVTNILVTAVSERKLKVEFEKAERLKQLEYEESGKLRGYELEFVVYHNLP
;
A
#
# COMPACT_ATOMS: atom_id res chain seq x y z
N MET A 1 29.49 1.05 -3.64
CA MET A 1 28.28 0.33 -4.11
C MET A 1 27.30 0.23 -2.95
N GLY A 2 26.21 1.00 -3.02
CA GLY A 2 25.12 0.93 -2.05
C GLY A 2 24.38 -0.40 -2.20
N ASN A 3 23.89 -0.95 -1.09
CA ASN A 3 23.01 -2.12 -1.15
C ASN A 3 21.56 -1.62 -1.13
N ILE A 4 20.88 -1.71 -2.28
CA ILE A 4 19.49 -1.27 -2.49
C ILE A 4 18.58 -1.75 -1.34
N PHE A 5 18.74 -3.02 -0.94
CA PHE A 5 17.92 -3.66 0.10
C PHE A 5 18.30 -3.29 1.53
N LYS A 6 19.44 -2.62 1.75
CA LYS A 6 19.77 -2.01 3.05
C LYS A 6 19.20 -0.60 3.17
N ALA A 7 19.10 0.13 2.05
CA ALA A 7 18.60 1.50 2.01
C ALA A 7 17.08 1.55 2.20
N VAL A 8 16.34 0.59 1.62
CA VAL A 8 14.88 0.56 1.71
C VAL A 8 14.42 -0.57 2.64
N LYS A 9 13.63 -0.22 3.66
CA LYS A 9 13.07 -1.18 4.62
C LYS A 9 11.57 -1.37 4.41
N GLY A 10 11.10 -2.60 4.65
CA GLY A 10 9.66 -2.92 4.63
C GLY A 10 9.06 -3.01 3.22
N PHE A 11 9.89 -3.25 2.21
CA PHE A 11 9.42 -3.60 0.86
C PHE A 11 8.87 -5.03 0.84
N LEU A 12 7.86 -5.24 0.00
CA LEU A 12 7.20 -6.51 -0.26
C LEU A 12 7.63 -7.08 -1.62
N LYS A 13 7.17 -8.30 -1.93
CA LYS A 13 7.39 -8.89 -3.26
C LYS A 13 6.79 -8.00 -4.36
N GLU A 14 5.59 -7.46 -4.14
CA GLU A 14 4.91 -6.57 -5.10
C GLU A 14 5.74 -5.32 -5.41
N ASP A 15 6.36 -4.71 -4.40
CA ASP A 15 7.20 -3.52 -4.59
C ASP A 15 8.41 -3.86 -5.49
N LEU A 16 9.01 -5.03 -5.31
CA LEU A 16 10.13 -5.48 -6.15
C LEU A 16 9.70 -5.87 -7.56
N LEU A 17 8.50 -6.42 -7.71
CA LEU A 17 7.94 -6.74 -9.03
C LEU A 17 7.70 -5.46 -9.82
N PHE A 18 7.08 -4.46 -9.20
CA PHE A 18 6.87 -3.14 -9.79
C PHE A 18 8.17 -2.48 -10.22
N VAL A 19 9.20 -2.48 -9.35
CA VAL A 19 10.53 -1.95 -9.70
C VAL A 19 11.09 -2.66 -10.92
N ALA A 20 10.93 -3.98 -10.99
CA ALA A 20 11.46 -4.76 -12.09
C ALA A 20 10.69 -4.48 -13.41
N GLU A 21 9.38 -4.27 -13.35
CA GLU A 21 8.59 -3.82 -14.50
C GLU A 21 8.98 -2.41 -14.96
N GLU A 22 9.24 -1.48 -14.04
CA GLU A 22 9.65 -0.09 -14.34
C GLU A 22 11.03 -0.01 -15.02
N ILE A 23 11.93 -0.96 -14.71
CA ILE A 23 13.23 -1.06 -15.39
C ILE A 23 13.16 -1.91 -16.68
N GLY A 24 11.96 -2.34 -17.09
CA GLY A 24 11.73 -3.02 -18.37
C GLY A 24 11.81 -4.55 -18.32
N GLU A 25 11.94 -5.15 -17.14
CA GLU A 25 11.94 -6.60 -16.97
C GLU A 25 10.50 -7.14 -16.88
N ILE A 26 10.22 -8.24 -17.57
CA ILE A 26 8.89 -8.87 -17.59
C ILE A 26 8.95 -10.21 -16.87
N PHE A 27 8.10 -10.39 -15.87
CA PHE A 27 8.06 -11.62 -15.08
C PHE A 27 6.78 -12.40 -15.25
N PRO A 28 6.85 -13.74 -15.15
CA PRO A 28 5.66 -14.54 -14.92
C PRO A 28 5.12 -14.30 -13.50
N ASP A 29 3.80 -14.39 -13.32
CA ASP A 29 3.09 -14.20 -12.04
C ASP A 29 3.72 -14.97 -10.84
N LYS A 30 4.35 -16.11 -11.13
CA LYS A 30 4.93 -17.03 -10.15
C LYS A 30 6.40 -16.73 -9.78
N VAL A 31 6.96 -15.60 -10.21
CA VAL A 31 8.35 -15.23 -9.87
C VAL A 31 8.57 -15.20 -8.36
N LYS A 32 9.71 -15.72 -7.89
CA LYS A 32 10.06 -15.68 -6.46
C LYS A 32 10.72 -14.36 -6.11
N ILE A 33 10.56 -13.94 -4.85
CA ILE A 33 11.22 -12.73 -4.33
C ILE A 33 12.76 -12.83 -4.42
N SER A 34 13.33 -14.04 -4.37
CA SER A 34 14.76 -14.26 -4.56
C SER A 34 15.21 -13.92 -5.98
N GLU A 35 14.44 -14.32 -6.99
CA GLU A 35 14.76 -14.09 -8.40
C GLU A 35 14.73 -12.58 -8.71
N LEU A 36 13.71 -11.87 -8.21
CA LEU A 36 13.64 -10.41 -8.31
C LEU A 36 14.86 -9.73 -7.66
N LYS A 37 15.27 -10.20 -6.47
CA LYS A 37 16.45 -9.67 -5.78
C LYS A 37 17.75 -9.92 -6.52
N ASP A 38 17.85 -11.03 -7.24
CA ASP A 38 19.07 -11.38 -7.96
C ASP A 38 19.23 -10.52 -9.22
N ILE A 39 18.12 -10.22 -9.91
CA ILE A 39 18.11 -9.32 -11.07
C ILE A 39 18.47 -7.90 -10.68
N LEU A 40 17.91 -7.38 -9.59
CA LEU A 40 18.26 -6.03 -9.09
C LEU A 40 19.70 -5.95 -8.52
N LYS A 41 20.42 -7.08 -8.41
CA LYS A 41 21.86 -7.13 -8.09
C LYS A 41 22.71 -7.47 -9.32
N SER A 42 22.10 -7.64 -10.48
CA SER A 42 22.82 -7.95 -11.71
C SER A 42 23.75 -6.79 -12.06
N LYS A 43 24.81 -7.08 -12.83
CA LYS A 43 25.76 -6.05 -13.24
C LYS A 43 25.12 -4.93 -14.04
N GLU A 44 24.02 -5.19 -14.72
CA GLU A 44 23.29 -4.23 -15.53
C GLU A 44 22.78 -3.05 -14.69
N TYR A 45 22.25 -3.35 -13.50
CA TYR A 45 21.66 -2.34 -12.62
C TYR A 45 22.59 -1.89 -11.49
N LEU A 46 23.84 -2.39 -11.45
CA LEU A 46 24.84 -1.94 -10.47
C LEU A 46 25.20 -0.47 -10.65
N ASP A 47 25.33 -0.01 -11.89
CA ASP A 47 25.67 1.38 -12.20
C ASP A 47 24.46 2.32 -12.03
N GLU A 48 23.25 1.76 -12.02
CA GLU A 48 21.97 2.47 -11.82
C GLU A 48 21.37 2.23 -10.42
N THR A 49 22.22 1.87 -9.44
CA THR A 49 21.80 1.56 -8.07
C THR A 49 20.92 2.65 -7.46
N ASP A 50 21.24 3.93 -7.68
CA ASP A 50 20.49 5.05 -7.12
C ASP A 50 19.11 5.19 -7.76
N PHE A 51 19.02 4.96 -9.08
CA PHE A 51 17.75 4.98 -9.82
C PHE A 51 16.82 3.87 -9.32
N VAL A 52 17.31 2.64 -9.25
CA VAL A 52 16.56 1.48 -8.74
C VAL A 52 16.13 1.70 -7.29
N THR A 53 17.02 2.25 -6.47
CA THR A 53 16.70 2.59 -5.08
C THR A 53 15.58 3.61 -5.00
N ASN A 54 15.61 4.65 -5.85
CA ASN A 54 14.58 5.68 -5.87
C ASN A 54 13.21 5.12 -6.27
N ILE A 55 13.15 4.28 -7.30
CA ILE A 55 11.89 3.62 -7.70
C ILE A 55 11.34 2.77 -6.53
N LEU A 56 12.21 1.99 -5.88
CA LEU A 56 11.80 1.15 -4.76
C LEU A 56 11.29 1.99 -3.56
N VAL A 57 11.94 3.12 -3.25
CA VAL A 57 11.47 4.06 -2.21
C VAL A 57 10.09 4.61 -2.55
N THR A 58 9.87 5.01 -3.80
CA THR A 58 8.59 5.54 -4.28
C THR A 58 7.51 4.48 -4.17
N ALA A 59 7.73 3.28 -4.70
CA ALA A 59 6.76 2.18 -4.65
C ALA A 59 6.33 1.84 -3.21
N VAL A 60 7.30 1.74 -2.29
CA VAL A 60 7.02 1.47 -0.87
C VAL A 60 6.23 2.61 -0.23
N SER A 61 6.52 3.85 -0.58
CA SER A 61 5.86 5.03 -0.02
C SER A 61 4.42 5.15 -0.53
N GLU A 62 4.21 4.98 -1.83
CA GLU A 62 2.88 5.00 -2.46
C GLU A 62 1.98 3.89 -1.91
N ARG A 63 2.51 2.67 -1.77
CA ARG A 63 1.75 1.56 -1.15
C ARG A 63 1.34 1.89 0.29
N LYS A 64 2.24 2.44 1.10
CA LYS A 64 1.92 2.84 2.48
C LYS A 64 0.88 3.95 2.53
N LEU A 65 1.00 4.95 1.68
CA LEU A 65 0.02 6.04 1.57
C LEU A 65 -1.36 5.52 1.19
N LYS A 66 -1.44 4.59 0.23
CA LYS A 66 -2.69 3.96 -0.17
C LYS A 66 -3.35 3.22 1.00
N VAL A 67 -2.58 2.45 1.76
CA VAL A 67 -3.10 1.72 2.94
C VAL A 67 -3.64 2.67 4.02
N GLU A 68 -2.92 3.76 4.30
CA GLU A 68 -3.38 4.76 5.28
C GLU A 68 -4.64 5.49 4.79
N PHE A 69 -4.72 5.79 3.50
CA PHE A 69 -5.91 6.39 2.90
C PHE A 69 -7.14 5.48 2.98
N GLU A 70 -7.00 4.20 2.57
CA GLU A 70 -8.07 3.20 2.65
C GLU A 70 -8.54 2.99 4.10
N LYS A 71 -7.62 3.05 5.07
CA LYS A 71 -7.94 2.98 6.49
C LYS A 71 -8.73 4.21 6.96
N ALA A 72 -8.31 5.41 6.55
CA ALA A 72 -9.02 6.64 6.89
C ALA A 72 -10.43 6.67 6.30
N GLU A 73 -10.59 6.25 5.04
CA GLU A 73 -11.91 6.14 4.41
C GLU A 73 -12.82 5.15 5.13
N ARG A 74 -12.30 3.97 5.51
CA ARG A 74 -13.06 2.98 6.27
C ARG A 74 -13.50 3.51 7.63
N LEU A 75 -12.63 4.24 8.34
CA LEU A 75 -12.98 4.84 9.63
C LEU A 75 -14.10 5.88 9.47
N LYS A 76 -14.01 6.73 8.43
CA LYS A 76 -15.05 7.72 8.14
C LYS A 76 -16.40 7.06 7.80
N GLN A 77 -16.39 5.94 7.09
CA GLN A 77 -17.60 5.16 6.81
C GLN A 77 -18.22 4.61 8.10
N LEU A 78 -17.41 4.03 8.99
CA LEU A 78 -17.88 3.53 10.29
C LEU A 78 -18.49 4.64 11.15
N GLU A 79 -17.84 5.80 11.24
CA GLU A 79 -18.34 6.96 11.98
C GLU A 79 -19.69 7.46 11.43
N TYR A 80 -19.84 7.46 10.10
CA TYR A 80 -21.10 7.83 9.44
C TYR A 80 -22.20 6.81 9.74
N GLU A 81 -21.90 5.52 9.70
CA GLU A 81 -22.84 4.45 10.05
C GLU A 81 -23.29 4.52 11.51
N GLU A 82 -22.36 4.74 12.45
CA GLU A 82 -22.68 4.90 13.88
C GLU A 82 -23.54 6.14 14.12
N SER A 83 -23.20 7.27 13.51
CA SER A 83 -23.99 8.50 13.57
C SER A 83 -25.40 8.30 13.00
N GLY A 84 -25.53 7.54 11.92
CA GLY A 84 -26.81 7.18 11.32
C GLY A 84 -27.67 6.30 12.25
N LYS A 85 -27.06 5.28 12.88
CA LYS A 85 -27.74 4.41 13.86
C LYS A 85 -28.23 5.21 15.07
N LEU A 86 -27.39 6.10 15.62
CA LEU A 86 -27.77 6.94 16.76
C LEU A 86 -28.95 7.85 16.43
N ARG A 87 -28.96 8.49 15.25
CA ARG A 87 -30.14 9.25 14.78
C ARG A 87 -31.39 8.38 14.64
N GLY A 88 -31.24 7.14 14.16
CA GLY A 88 -32.36 6.19 14.10
C GLY A 88 -32.96 5.91 15.47
N TYR A 89 -32.12 5.61 16.47
CA TYR A 89 -32.57 5.39 17.85
C TYR A 89 -33.20 6.64 18.47
N GLU A 90 -32.65 7.83 18.22
CA GLU A 90 -33.22 9.08 18.72
C GLU A 90 -34.61 9.35 18.13
N LEU A 91 -34.79 9.11 16.82
CA LEU A 91 -36.10 9.22 16.16
C LEU A 91 -37.09 8.18 16.66
N GLU A 92 -36.69 6.91 16.82
CA GLU A 92 -37.57 5.89 17.43
C GLU A 92 -37.98 6.29 18.85
N PHE A 93 -37.05 6.73 19.70
CA PHE A 93 -37.34 7.15 21.07
C PHE A 93 -38.36 8.30 21.11
N VAL A 94 -38.19 9.31 20.24
CA VAL A 94 -39.12 10.44 20.12
C VAL A 94 -40.49 9.97 19.61
N VAL A 95 -40.55 9.03 18.66
CA VAL A 95 -41.83 8.51 18.14
C VAL A 95 -42.57 7.69 19.19
N TYR A 96 -41.89 6.80 19.92
CA TYR A 96 -42.51 5.94 20.94
C TYR A 96 -42.98 6.70 22.18
N HIS A 97 -42.37 7.83 22.53
CA HIS A 97 -42.73 8.62 23.71
C HIS A 97 -43.61 9.85 23.44
N ASN A 98 -43.93 10.15 22.17
CA ASN A 98 -44.92 11.16 21.80
C ASN A 98 -46.23 10.55 21.24
N LEU A 99 -46.47 9.25 21.45
CA LEU A 99 -47.77 8.64 21.20
C LEU A 99 -48.75 9.01 22.34
N PRO A 100 -49.96 9.53 22.02
CA PRO A 100 -50.96 9.95 22.99
C PRO A 100 -51.62 8.79 23.75
#